data_AF-A0A950B1W9-F1
#
_entry.id   AF-A0A950B1W9-F1
#
_cell.length_a   1.000
_cell.length_b   1.000
_cell.length_c   1.000
_cell.angle_alpha   90.00
_cell.angle_beta   90.00
_cell.angle_gamma   90.00
#
_symmetry.space_group_name_H-M   'P 1'
#
loop_
_entity.id
_entity.type
_entity.pdbx_description
1 polymer ?
#
loop_
_entity_poly.entity_id
_entity_poly.type
_entity_poly.pdbx_seq_one_letter_code
_entity_poly.pdbx_strand_id
1 'polypeptide(L)'
;MSGSPPWLRGLLLGWLWLAALGGFSQLLTRLPPWGWLLALLVLAVLPAWGQWLVFMLRKKLLHLQFAPQGLVGRWFSGGWWPGCKALVLALLLCGASLWQAWFLAPWEWVLLALAPPLHAGLAAWLQSRLAPEFSSPAFAWAWSQRAARWLLLVLLGSAWMYAMARSQDFGRSLAPAMEPAALDAALARIRAAPSGLVRWGLDGLLSLQLAGGAAADLPQLPALRLLLLALFGPVGVLLCLGSALQGASGSRVVWQQAAPPGAGRQAVPMLALVGVLVLGILVQTTAGLDGLARRHESPLALKRLPECERIGRQLYSLGTLEATRQQALQALGRMRAGQALCQSGHDMQAQLDLALERYLDWYFSLGAEWGRIFSLLTGDVNQFLQDKLTASLVATPGLEAWMQALQQQALDSGAALEQGRQGVEQTLARHHLALGSGQCIVRAEAPTLPALDLLGDARQRLQASAMAGTGAGALAAVVAGKAMAKTSMKAAGKVLAKAAAKQGLGKVGTAAAGAALGSVLPGIGTAAGAVAGAVAGAMIGVGIDWAALYAEERLTRDAMREDLRSALQEPLRDMRLALGCE
;
A
#
# COMPACT_ATOMS: atom_id res chain seq x y z
N MET A 1 -17.03 -15.91 70.33
CA MET A 1 -16.06 -15.48 69.31
C MET A 1 -16.21 -13.98 69.14
N SER A 2 -15.29 -13.21 69.71
CA SER A 2 -15.20 -11.75 69.58
C SER A 2 -15.12 -11.39 68.09
N GLY A 3 -16.19 -10.78 67.58
CA GLY A 3 -16.28 -10.42 66.17
C GLY A 3 -15.18 -9.43 65.81
N SER A 4 -14.37 -9.77 64.81
CA SER A 4 -13.42 -8.85 64.18
C SER A 4 -14.10 -7.50 63.92
N PRO A 5 -13.42 -6.37 64.17
CA PRO A 5 -14.04 -5.07 63.99
C PRO A 5 -14.52 -4.89 62.53
N PRO A 6 -15.67 -4.24 62.30
CA PRO A 6 -16.35 -4.23 61.01
C PRO A 6 -15.50 -3.64 59.87
N TRP A 7 -14.57 -2.74 60.19
CA TRP A 7 -13.62 -2.17 59.23
C TRP A 7 -12.60 -3.21 58.72
N LEU A 8 -12.12 -4.11 59.58
CA LEU A 8 -11.18 -5.16 59.21
C LEU A 8 -11.82 -6.21 58.30
N ARG A 9 -13.09 -6.54 58.55
CA ARG A 9 -13.87 -7.40 57.64
C ARG A 9 -14.06 -6.76 56.27
N GLY A 10 -14.37 -5.46 56.24
CA GLY A 10 -14.51 -4.69 54.99
C GLY A 10 -13.24 -4.69 54.15
N LEU A 11 -12.09 -4.49 54.80
CA LEU A 11 -10.76 -4.54 54.17
C LEU A 11 -10.48 -5.89 53.52
N LEU A 12 -10.56 -6.98 54.30
CA LEU A 12 -10.23 -8.32 53.84
C LEU A 12 -11.13 -8.78 52.71
N LEU A 13 -12.44 -8.55 52.83
CA LEU A 13 -13.40 -8.90 51.77
C LEU A 13 -13.21 -8.03 50.52
N GLY A 14 -12.82 -6.76 50.68
CA GLY A 14 -12.47 -5.87 49.57
C GLY A 14 -11.27 -6.38 48.76
N TRP A 15 -10.19 -6.75 49.45
CA TRP A 15 -9.01 -7.35 48.79
C TRP A 15 -9.31 -8.71 48.20
N LEU A 16 -10.08 -9.56 48.88
CA LEU A 16 -10.49 -10.86 48.35
C LEU A 16 -11.32 -10.69 47.07
N TRP A 17 -12.23 -9.71 47.05
CA TRP A 17 -13.01 -9.39 45.85
C TRP A 17 -12.10 -8.90 44.70
N LEU A 18 -11.11 -8.05 44.98
CA LEU A 18 -10.12 -7.62 43.99
C LEU A 18 -9.26 -8.77 43.47
N ALA A 19 -8.81 -9.67 44.35
CA ALA A 19 -8.05 -10.85 43.98
C ALA A 19 -8.88 -11.79 43.09
N ALA A 20 -10.17 -11.97 43.41
CA ALA A 20 -11.10 -12.73 42.58
C ALA A 20 -11.31 -12.06 41.21
N LEU A 21 -11.48 -10.72 41.16
CA LEU A 21 -11.61 -9.97 39.91
C LEU A 21 -10.36 -10.15 39.04
N GLY A 22 -9.16 -10.03 39.62
CA GLY A 22 -7.90 -10.22 38.91
C GLY A 22 -7.69 -11.66 38.43
N GLY A 23 -8.04 -12.65 39.26
CA GLY A 23 -7.97 -14.06 38.87
C GLY A 23 -8.92 -14.41 37.71
N PHE A 24 -10.18 -13.97 37.81
CA PHE A 24 -11.16 -14.20 36.75
C PHE A 24 -10.86 -13.40 35.48
N SER A 25 -10.30 -12.19 35.58
CA SER A 25 -9.92 -11.42 34.39
C SER A 25 -8.80 -12.10 33.61
N GLN A 26 -7.80 -12.68 34.28
CA GLN A 26 -6.72 -13.42 33.60
C GLN A 26 -7.20 -14.71 32.92
N LEU A 27 -8.24 -15.34 33.46
CA LEU A 27 -8.85 -16.55 32.90
C LEU A 27 -9.94 -16.25 31.86
N LEU A 28 -10.31 -14.99 31.67
CA LEU A 28 -11.50 -14.58 30.93
C LEU A 28 -11.58 -15.15 29.51
N THR A 29 -10.47 -15.11 28.76
CA THR A 29 -10.40 -15.65 27.39
C THR A 29 -10.39 -17.18 27.33
N ARG A 30 -10.31 -17.87 28.46
CA ARG A 30 -10.35 -19.34 28.56
C ARG A 30 -11.69 -19.84 29.11
N LEU A 31 -12.51 -18.97 29.69
CA LEU A 31 -13.75 -19.36 30.34
C LEU A 31 -14.84 -19.66 29.30
N PRO A 32 -15.47 -20.85 29.34
CA PRO A 32 -16.70 -21.09 28.60
C PRO A 32 -17.83 -20.19 29.14
N PRO A 33 -18.97 -20.07 28.43
CA PRO A 33 -20.03 -19.11 28.80
C PRO A 33 -20.58 -19.32 30.21
N TRP A 34 -20.75 -20.58 30.63
CA TRP A 34 -21.19 -20.91 31.97
C TRP A 34 -20.13 -20.54 33.03
N GLY A 35 -18.84 -20.67 32.70
CA GLY A 35 -17.73 -20.28 33.56
C GLY A 35 -17.67 -18.77 33.74
N TRP A 36 -17.93 -18.02 32.66
CA TRP A 36 -18.08 -16.57 32.72
C TRP A 36 -19.29 -16.14 33.58
N LEU A 37 -20.46 -16.75 33.37
CA LEU A 37 -21.64 -16.47 34.20
C LEU A 37 -21.38 -16.79 35.68
N LEU A 38 -20.71 -17.90 35.98
CA LEU A 38 -20.35 -18.27 37.35
C LEU A 38 -19.40 -17.23 37.97
N ALA A 39 -18.37 -16.82 37.25
CA ALA A 39 -17.45 -15.76 37.71
C ALA A 39 -18.22 -14.45 38.00
N LEU A 40 -19.16 -14.06 37.13
CA LEU A 40 -20.02 -12.90 37.37
C LEU A 40 -20.90 -13.04 38.60
N LEU A 41 -21.54 -14.18 38.78
CA LEU A 41 -22.40 -14.43 39.94
C LEU A 41 -21.60 -14.36 41.24
N VAL A 42 -20.41 -14.96 41.27
CA VAL A 42 -19.49 -14.91 42.42
C VAL A 42 -19.10 -13.47 42.74
N LEU A 43 -18.69 -12.69 41.73
CA LEU A 43 -18.32 -11.29 41.92
C LEU A 43 -19.52 -10.40 42.32
N ALA A 44 -20.73 -10.73 41.87
CA ALA A 44 -21.93 -9.92 42.10
C ALA A 44 -22.50 -10.05 43.52
N VAL A 45 -22.14 -11.08 44.30
CA VAL A 45 -22.72 -11.33 45.64
C VAL A 45 -22.59 -10.11 46.57
N LEU A 46 -21.37 -9.60 46.76
CA LEU A 46 -21.09 -8.46 47.64
C LEU A 46 -21.74 -7.15 47.16
N PRO A 47 -21.57 -6.71 45.90
CA PRO A 47 -22.21 -5.48 45.43
C PRO A 47 -23.73 -5.58 45.39
N ALA A 48 -24.32 -6.72 45.02
CA ALA A 48 -25.77 -6.92 45.07
C ALA A 48 -26.29 -6.80 46.51
N TRP A 49 -25.60 -7.41 47.47
CA TRP A 49 -25.93 -7.32 48.88
C TRP A 49 -25.89 -5.87 49.40
N GLY A 50 -24.80 -5.14 49.12
CA GLY A 50 -24.65 -3.75 49.53
C GLY A 50 -25.74 -2.85 48.96
N GLN A 51 -26.01 -2.96 47.65
CA GLN A 51 -27.04 -2.17 46.97
C GLN A 51 -28.44 -2.49 47.49
N TRP A 52 -28.73 -3.77 47.73
CA TRP A 52 -30.01 -4.19 48.29
C TRP A 52 -30.25 -3.56 49.67
N LEU A 53 -29.26 -3.58 50.57
CA LEU A 53 -29.37 -2.96 51.90
C LEU A 53 -29.73 -1.47 51.79
N VAL A 54 -29.04 -0.72 50.94
CA VAL A 54 -29.29 0.73 50.78
C VAL A 54 -30.65 0.99 50.11
N PHE A 55 -31.03 0.21 49.10
CA PHE A 55 -32.34 0.35 48.48
C PHE A 55 -33.48 0.02 49.45
N MET A 56 -33.31 -0.99 50.29
CA MET A 56 -34.28 -1.34 51.32
C MET A 56 -34.41 -0.26 52.39
N LEU A 57 -33.29 0.30 52.87
CA LEU A 57 -33.33 1.40 53.84
C LEU A 57 -33.99 2.65 53.24
N ARG A 58 -33.65 3.02 51.99
CA ARG A 58 -34.31 4.13 51.28
C ARG A 58 -35.81 3.87 51.11
N LYS A 59 -36.17 2.64 50.73
CA LYS A 59 -37.56 2.21 50.59
C LYS A 59 -38.31 2.31 51.91
N LYS A 60 -37.68 1.95 53.03
CA LYS A 60 -38.25 2.04 54.38
C LYS A 60 -38.48 3.49 54.80
N LEU A 61 -37.54 4.39 54.49
CA LEU A 61 -37.70 5.82 54.73
C LEU A 61 -38.87 6.42 53.92
N LEU A 62 -39.05 6.01 52.66
CA LEU A 62 -40.22 6.39 51.87
C LEU A 62 -41.51 5.78 52.44
N HIS A 63 -41.48 4.52 52.89
CA HIS A 63 -42.65 3.85 53.45
C HIS A 63 -43.18 4.57 54.71
N LEU A 64 -42.29 5.14 55.54
CA LEU A 64 -42.67 5.94 56.71
C LEU A 64 -43.43 7.23 56.36
N GLN A 65 -43.41 7.68 55.10
CA GLN A 65 -44.15 8.86 54.65
C GLN A 65 -45.61 8.54 54.26
N PHE A 66 -45.96 7.25 54.11
CA PHE A 66 -47.28 6.82 53.64
C PHE A 66 -48.04 6.06 54.73
N ALA A 67 -49.38 6.15 54.69
CA ALA A 67 -50.22 5.41 55.60
C ALA A 67 -50.03 3.88 55.39
N PRO A 68 -49.88 3.08 56.47
CA PRO A 68 -49.54 1.66 56.39
C PRO A 68 -50.60 0.81 55.66
N GLN A 69 -51.86 1.25 55.63
CA GLN A 69 -52.95 0.54 54.96
C GLN A 69 -53.19 0.98 53.51
N GLY A 70 -52.56 2.07 53.06
CA GLY A 70 -52.73 2.63 51.72
C GLY A 70 -52.16 1.72 50.64
N LEU A 71 -52.74 1.78 49.43
CA LEU A 71 -52.28 1.00 48.26
C LEU A 71 -50.79 1.23 47.98
N VAL A 72 -50.36 2.49 48.08
CA VAL A 72 -48.95 2.90 47.92
C VAL A 72 -48.07 2.27 49.00
N GLY A 73 -48.51 2.27 50.26
CA GLY A 73 -47.82 1.61 51.38
C GLY A 73 -47.62 0.11 51.15
N ARG A 74 -48.64 -0.60 50.63
CA ARG A 74 -48.55 -2.03 50.29
C ARG A 74 -47.61 -2.31 49.11
N TRP A 75 -47.60 -1.45 48.09
CA TRP A 75 -46.62 -1.57 47.00
C TRP A 75 -45.17 -1.38 47.50
N PHE A 76 -44.99 -0.46 48.46
CA PHE A 76 -43.73 -0.23 49.14
C PHE A 76 -43.42 -1.21 50.30
N SER A 77 -44.17 -2.28 50.53
CA SER A 77 -43.83 -3.26 51.59
C SER A 77 -43.01 -4.46 51.09
N GLY A 78 -43.08 -4.81 49.80
CA GLY A 78 -42.39 -6.00 49.25
C GLY A 78 -40.88 -5.84 49.01
N GLY A 79 -40.06 -6.86 49.32
CA GLY A 79 -38.59 -6.82 49.18
C GLY A 79 -38.02 -7.23 47.81
N TRP A 80 -38.82 -7.80 46.92
CA TRP A 80 -38.35 -8.43 45.68
C TRP A 80 -37.81 -7.43 44.64
N TRP A 81 -38.54 -6.33 44.39
CA TRP A 81 -38.15 -5.32 43.39
C TRP A 81 -36.80 -4.64 43.68
N PRO A 82 -36.49 -4.19 44.91
CA PRO A 82 -35.14 -3.75 45.27
C PRO A 82 -34.07 -4.82 45.07
N GLY A 83 -34.39 -6.09 45.32
CA GLY A 83 -33.50 -7.23 45.09
C GLY A 83 -33.17 -7.41 43.61
N CYS A 84 -34.17 -7.45 42.75
CA CYS A 84 -33.97 -7.53 41.30
C CYS A 84 -33.15 -6.35 40.77
N LYS A 85 -33.46 -5.11 41.21
CA LYS A 85 -32.68 -3.92 40.84
C LYS A 85 -31.22 -4.00 41.29
N ALA A 86 -30.99 -4.41 42.53
CA ALA A 86 -29.65 -4.55 43.08
C ALA A 86 -28.84 -5.62 42.34
N LEU A 87 -29.46 -6.77 42.03
CA LEU A 87 -28.83 -7.85 41.29
C LEU A 87 -28.48 -7.44 39.85
N VAL A 88 -29.43 -6.85 39.11
CA VAL A 88 -29.19 -6.39 37.73
C VAL A 88 -28.07 -5.34 37.70
N LEU A 89 -28.09 -4.36 38.61
CA LEU A 89 -27.04 -3.35 38.69
C LEU A 89 -25.69 -3.96 39.05
N ALA A 90 -25.66 -4.91 39.98
CA ALA A 90 -24.43 -5.61 40.37
C ALA A 90 -23.87 -6.45 39.21
N LEU A 91 -24.71 -7.20 38.49
CA LEU A 91 -24.29 -7.98 37.32
C LEU A 91 -23.73 -7.08 36.20
N LEU A 92 -24.37 -5.94 35.93
CA LEU A 92 -23.87 -4.98 34.94
C LEU A 92 -22.52 -4.39 35.36
N LEU A 93 -22.39 -3.94 36.61
CA LEU A 93 -21.14 -3.38 37.13
C LEU A 93 -20.02 -4.43 37.17
N CYS A 94 -20.31 -5.66 37.60
CA CYS A 94 -19.36 -6.76 37.63
C CYS A 94 -18.94 -7.17 36.21
N GLY A 95 -19.89 -7.25 35.26
CA GLY A 95 -19.62 -7.53 33.85
C GLY A 95 -18.68 -6.52 33.22
N ALA A 96 -19.01 -5.24 33.36
CA ALA A 96 -18.15 -4.15 32.90
C ALA A 96 -16.78 -4.18 33.59
N SER A 97 -16.72 -4.38 34.91
CA SER A 97 -15.46 -4.44 35.64
C SER A 97 -14.59 -5.63 35.25
N LEU A 98 -15.20 -6.79 34.94
CA LEU A 98 -14.48 -8.00 34.58
C LEU A 98 -13.84 -7.86 33.21
N TRP A 99 -14.57 -7.30 32.24
CA TRP A 99 -14.01 -6.98 30.92
C TRP A 99 -12.92 -5.89 31.04
N GLN A 100 -13.17 -4.84 31.81
CA GLN A 100 -12.20 -3.76 32.02
C GLN A 100 -10.93 -4.24 32.72
N ALA A 101 -11.04 -5.15 33.68
CA ALA A 101 -9.92 -5.69 34.46
C ALA A 101 -8.90 -6.45 33.61
N TRP A 102 -9.27 -6.93 32.42
CA TRP A 102 -8.34 -7.56 31.48
C TRP A 102 -7.33 -6.57 30.91
N PHE A 103 -7.70 -5.29 30.80
CA PHE A 103 -6.87 -4.21 30.24
C PHE A 103 -6.16 -3.36 31.29
N LEU A 104 -6.31 -3.67 32.58
CA LEU A 104 -5.72 -2.87 33.64
C LEU A 104 -4.21 -3.08 33.73
N ALA A 105 -3.47 -1.99 33.72
CA ALA A 105 -2.03 -1.98 33.92
C ALA A 105 -1.65 -2.30 35.38
N PRO A 106 -0.44 -2.81 35.66
CA PRO A 106 -0.02 -3.18 37.02
C PRO A 106 -0.15 -2.06 38.06
N TRP A 107 0.14 -0.81 37.69
CA TRP A 107 0.01 0.33 38.60
C TRP A 107 -1.46 0.67 38.89
N GLU A 108 -2.39 0.39 37.96
CA GLU A 108 -3.83 0.55 38.21
C GLU A 108 -4.30 -0.46 39.25
N TRP A 109 -3.74 -1.67 39.25
CA TRP A 109 -3.99 -2.65 40.32
C TRP A 109 -3.47 -2.18 41.67
N VAL A 110 -2.32 -1.49 41.72
CA VAL A 110 -1.82 -0.86 42.96
C VAL A 110 -2.79 0.22 43.44
N LEU A 111 -3.28 1.08 42.54
CA LEU A 111 -4.28 2.10 42.86
C LEU A 111 -5.59 1.46 43.39
N LEU A 112 -6.05 0.37 42.77
CA LEU A 112 -7.22 -0.38 43.24
C LEU A 112 -6.96 -1.07 44.58
N ALA A 113 -5.76 -1.57 44.85
CA ALA A 113 -5.40 -2.19 46.13
C ALA A 113 -5.43 -1.19 47.31
N LEU A 114 -5.23 0.11 47.04
CA LEU A 114 -5.39 1.19 48.02
C LEU A 114 -6.86 1.57 48.28
N ALA A 115 -7.79 1.12 47.44
CA ALA A 115 -9.19 1.51 47.56
C ALA A 115 -9.91 0.94 48.80
N PRO A 116 -9.73 -0.34 49.20
CA PRO A 116 -10.32 -0.85 50.44
C PRO A 116 -9.94 -0.06 51.71
N PRO A 117 -8.65 0.23 52.00
CA PRO A 117 -8.29 1.02 53.19
C PRO A 117 -8.77 2.46 53.12
N LEU A 118 -8.68 3.10 51.96
CA LEU A 118 -9.18 4.45 51.79
C LEU A 118 -10.70 4.52 52.03
N HIS A 119 -11.46 3.58 51.46
CA HIS A 119 -12.90 3.50 51.68
C HIS A 119 -13.26 3.21 53.13
N ALA A 120 -12.55 2.29 53.80
CA ALA A 120 -12.79 1.99 55.21
C ALA A 120 -12.54 3.22 56.11
N GLY A 121 -11.46 3.96 55.85
CA GLY A 121 -11.15 5.21 56.55
C GLY A 121 -12.20 6.29 56.32
N LEU A 122 -12.56 6.55 55.06
CA LEU A 122 -13.60 7.52 54.68
C LEU A 122 -14.96 7.17 55.29
N ALA A 123 -15.36 5.90 55.22
CA ALA A 123 -16.62 5.43 55.78
C ALA A 123 -16.64 5.54 57.30
N ALA A 124 -15.56 5.20 58.00
CA ALA A 124 -15.46 5.34 59.45
C ALA A 124 -15.52 6.80 59.89
N TRP A 125 -14.79 7.69 59.18
CA TRP A 125 -14.82 9.12 59.43
C TRP A 125 -16.20 9.75 59.15
N LEU A 126 -16.83 9.41 58.02
CA LEU A 126 -18.19 9.86 57.73
C LEU A 126 -19.21 9.32 58.74
N GLN A 127 -19.06 8.06 59.16
CA GLN A 127 -19.95 7.45 60.14
C GLN A 127 -19.86 8.15 61.50
N SER A 128 -18.67 8.49 61.99
CA SER A 128 -18.52 9.17 63.27
C SER A 128 -19.11 10.59 63.26
N ARG A 129 -19.08 11.26 62.09
CA ARG A 129 -19.66 12.59 61.89
C ARG A 129 -21.17 12.57 61.68
N LEU A 130 -21.70 11.59 60.94
CA LEU A 130 -23.12 11.52 60.59
C LEU A 130 -23.96 10.75 61.62
N ALA A 131 -23.38 9.84 62.40
CA ALA A 131 -24.10 9.10 63.44
C ALA A 131 -24.95 9.99 64.38
N PRO A 132 -24.47 11.15 64.89
CA PRO A 132 -25.30 12.01 65.75
C PRO A 132 -26.46 12.70 65.01
N GLU A 133 -26.39 12.85 63.69
CA GLU A 133 -27.40 13.57 62.88
C GLU A 133 -28.61 12.69 62.49
N PHE A 134 -28.46 11.37 62.52
CA PHE A 134 -29.52 10.44 62.11
C PHE A 134 -30.17 9.74 63.30
N SER A 135 -31.49 9.61 63.25
CA SER A 135 -32.29 8.90 64.27
C SER A 135 -32.01 7.40 64.35
N SER A 136 -31.42 6.79 63.33
CA SER A 136 -31.01 5.40 63.34
C SER A 136 -29.61 5.19 62.77
N PRO A 137 -28.83 4.26 63.36
CA PRO A 137 -27.48 3.95 62.90
C PRO A 137 -27.46 3.33 61.50
N ALA A 138 -28.54 2.69 61.04
CA ALA A 138 -28.59 2.13 59.68
C ALA A 138 -28.74 3.21 58.61
N PHE A 139 -29.47 4.30 58.89
CA PHE A 139 -29.56 5.42 57.96
C PHE A 139 -28.24 6.19 57.88
N ALA A 140 -27.58 6.43 59.03
CA ALA A 140 -26.22 6.97 59.06
C ALA A 140 -25.26 6.10 58.24
N TRP A 141 -25.34 4.78 58.42
CA TRP A 141 -24.54 3.82 57.64
C TRP A 141 -24.81 3.91 56.13
N ALA A 142 -26.07 3.90 55.71
CA ALA A 142 -26.41 3.96 54.29
C ALA A 142 -25.86 5.23 53.63
N TRP A 143 -25.95 6.36 54.32
CA TRP A 143 -25.40 7.63 53.85
C TRP A 143 -23.87 7.65 53.86
N SER A 144 -23.24 7.17 54.94
CA SER A 144 -21.78 7.13 55.05
C SER A 144 -21.15 6.23 53.99
N GLN A 145 -21.72 5.05 53.72
CA GLN A 145 -21.22 4.17 52.66
C GLN A 145 -21.43 4.78 51.26
N ARG A 146 -22.58 5.40 51.01
CA ARG A 146 -22.85 6.04 49.72
C ARG A 146 -21.88 7.18 49.46
N ALA A 147 -21.65 8.04 50.46
CA ALA A 147 -20.73 9.15 50.38
C ALA A 147 -19.27 8.66 50.27
N ALA A 148 -18.87 7.66 51.06
CA ALA A 148 -17.53 7.05 50.98
C ALA A 148 -17.24 6.48 49.59
N ARG A 149 -18.21 5.80 48.97
CA ARG A 149 -18.07 5.30 47.59
C ARG A 149 -17.85 6.43 46.58
N TRP A 150 -18.62 7.52 46.66
CA TRP A 150 -18.46 8.65 45.75
C TRP A 150 -17.14 9.40 45.98
N LEU A 151 -16.75 9.61 47.25
CA LEU A 151 -15.46 10.20 47.59
C LEU A 151 -14.29 9.34 47.11
N LEU A 152 -14.38 8.01 47.28
CA LEU A 152 -13.40 7.06 46.76
C LEU A 152 -13.23 7.22 45.24
N LEU A 153 -14.35 7.28 44.51
CA LEU A 153 -14.35 7.49 43.07
C LEU A 153 -13.68 8.82 42.69
N VAL A 154 -14.02 9.90 43.39
CA VAL A 154 -13.45 11.23 43.11
C VAL A 154 -11.95 11.24 43.41
N LEU A 155 -11.50 10.73 44.56
CA LEU A 155 -10.10 10.74 44.96
C LEU A 155 -9.24 9.84 44.07
N LEU A 156 -9.61 8.56 43.91
CA LEU A 156 -8.81 7.64 43.11
C LEU A 156 -8.98 7.86 41.60
N GLY A 157 -10.19 8.24 41.17
CA GLY A 157 -10.44 8.60 39.77
C GLY A 157 -9.68 9.87 39.37
N SER A 158 -9.63 10.90 40.22
CA SER A 158 -8.83 12.09 39.93
C SER A 158 -7.32 11.80 39.98
N ALA A 159 -6.85 10.99 40.93
CA ALA A 159 -5.45 10.56 40.97
C ALA A 159 -5.06 9.78 39.69
N TRP A 160 -5.93 8.90 39.23
CA TRP A 160 -5.77 8.17 37.97
C TRP A 160 -5.75 9.12 36.75
N MET A 161 -6.70 10.05 36.66
CA MET A 161 -6.73 11.04 35.57
C MET A 161 -5.50 11.95 35.59
N TYR A 162 -5.05 12.35 36.77
CA TYR A 162 -3.84 13.16 36.94
C TYR A 162 -2.59 12.39 36.47
N ALA A 163 -2.47 11.12 36.84
CA ALA A 163 -1.38 10.26 36.37
C ALA A 163 -1.40 10.10 34.84
N MET A 164 -2.58 9.89 34.24
CA MET A 164 -2.77 9.79 32.78
C MET A 164 -2.59 11.12 32.03
N ALA A 165 -2.86 12.26 32.67
CA ALA A 165 -2.61 13.57 32.07
C ALA A 165 -1.10 13.89 32.04
N ARG A 166 -0.36 13.43 33.07
CA ARG A 166 1.07 13.74 33.26
C ARG A 166 2.01 12.80 32.50
N SER A 167 1.56 11.62 32.14
CA SER A 167 2.36 10.60 31.47
C SER A 167 1.74 10.24 30.13
N GLN A 168 2.57 10.01 29.12
CA GLN A 168 2.10 9.44 27.86
C GLN A 168 2.04 7.90 27.92
N ASP A 169 2.83 7.23 28.78
CA ASP A 169 3.05 5.79 28.68
C ASP A 169 3.22 5.06 30.04
N PHE A 170 2.18 4.95 30.88
CA PHE A 170 2.18 4.00 32.01
C PHE A 170 1.66 2.60 31.63
N GLY A 171 2.13 2.03 30.52
CA GLY A 171 1.84 0.64 30.16
C GLY A 171 0.38 0.32 29.82
N ARG A 172 -0.45 1.35 29.57
CA ARG A 172 -1.78 1.23 28.95
C ARG A 172 -1.70 1.33 27.42
N SER A 173 -0.48 1.17 26.87
CA SER A 173 -0.11 1.36 25.47
C SER A 173 -0.86 0.38 24.57
N LEU A 174 -2.11 0.69 24.27
CA LEU A 174 -2.87 -0.02 23.26
C LEU A 174 -2.97 0.81 21.96
N ALA A 175 -2.79 2.13 21.96
CA ALA A 175 -3.27 2.94 20.83
C ALA A 175 -2.23 3.57 19.88
N PRO A 176 -0.97 3.85 20.24
CA PRO A 176 0.04 4.10 19.19
C PRO A 176 1.43 3.47 19.39
N ALA A 177 1.75 2.95 20.59
CA ALA A 177 3.09 2.45 20.95
C ALA A 177 3.14 0.93 21.22
N MET A 178 2.03 0.20 21.05
CA MET A 178 2.07 -1.26 21.22
C MET A 178 2.81 -1.89 20.04
N GLU A 179 3.82 -2.71 20.32
CA GLU A 179 4.46 -3.49 19.27
C GLU A 179 3.37 -4.27 18.50
N PRO A 180 3.38 -4.25 17.15
CA PRO A 180 2.37 -4.93 16.34
C PRO A 180 2.14 -6.40 16.77
N ALA A 181 3.22 -7.08 17.20
CA ALA A 181 3.18 -8.46 17.69
C ALA A 181 2.35 -8.63 18.98
N ALA A 182 2.38 -7.67 19.91
CA ALA A 182 1.58 -7.72 21.13
C ALA A 182 0.09 -7.51 20.82
N LEU A 183 -0.23 -6.67 19.83
CA LEU A 183 -1.61 -6.46 19.37
C LEU A 183 -2.16 -7.70 18.69
N ASP A 184 -1.35 -8.30 17.81
CA ASP A 184 -1.70 -9.55 17.15
C ASP A 184 -1.93 -10.68 18.16
N ALA A 185 -1.08 -10.80 19.18
CA ALA A 185 -1.24 -11.79 20.25
C ALA A 185 -2.51 -11.55 21.08
N ALA A 186 -2.84 -10.29 21.38
CA ALA A 186 -4.07 -9.92 22.09
C ALA A 186 -5.31 -10.25 21.25
N LEU A 187 -5.35 -9.85 19.99
CA LEU A 187 -6.44 -10.15 19.06
C LEU A 187 -6.61 -11.66 18.86
N ALA A 188 -5.51 -12.42 18.74
CA ALA A 188 -5.57 -13.88 18.65
C ALA A 188 -6.19 -14.51 19.91
N ARG A 189 -5.81 -14.04 21.11
CA ARG A 189 -6.40 -14.50 22.39
C ARG A 189 -7.88 -14.18 22.50
N ILE A 190 -8.31 -13.00 22.05
CA ILE A 190 -9.73 -12.61 22.05
C ILE A 190 -10.54 -13.45 21.06
N ARG A 191 -10.01 -13.67 19.84
CA ARG A 191 -10.66 -14.50 18.82
C ARG A 191 -10.79 -15.97 19.23
N ALA A 192 -9.81 -16.47 19.97
CA ALA A 192 -9.81 -17.85 20.49
C ALA A 192 -10.73 -18.03 21.72
N ALA A 193 -11.33 -16.96 22.26
CA ALA A 193 -12.17 -17.07 23.44
C ALA A 193 -13.40 -17.95 23.16
N PRO A 194 -13.69 -18.96 23.99
CA PRO A 194 -14.79 -19.89 23.73
C PRO A 194 -16.15 -19.21 23.91
N SER A 195 -16.28 -18.15 24.71
CA SER A 195 -17.51 -17.37 24.86
C SER A 195 -17.58 -16.23 23.84
N GLY A 196 -18.67 -16.18 23.07
CA GLY A 196 -18.97 -15.09 22.15
C GLY A 196 -19.22 -13.76 22.87
N LEU A 197 -19.83 -13.78 24.06
CA LEU A 197 -20.02 -12.58 24.89
C LEU A 197 -18.71 -11.99 25.38
N VAL A 198 -17.78 -12.85 25.81
CA VAL A 198 -16.42 -12.41 26.19
C VAL A 198 -15.71 -11.81 24.98
N ARG A 199 -15.76 -12.48 23.82
CA ARG A 199 -15.17 -11.99 22.58
C ARG A 199 -15.69 -10.60 22.21
N TRP A 200 -17.02 -10.44 22.14
CA TRP A 200 -17.65 -9.16 21.81
C TRP A 200 -17.34 -8.06 22.83
N GLY A 201 -17.37 -8.38 24.13
CA GLY A 201 -17.04 -7.43 25.19
C GLY A 201 -15.60 -6.94 25.12
N LEU A 202 -14.64 -7.85 24.89
CA LEU A 202 -13.22 -7.52 24.75
C LEU A 202 -12.93 -6.77 23.44
N ASP A 203 -13.52 -7.17 22.31
CA ASP A 203 -13.41 -6.45 21.04
C ASP A 203 -13.96 -5.03 21.16
N GLY A 204 -15.13 -4.88 21.78
CA GLY A 204 -15.75 -3.59 22.03
C GLY A 204 -14.87 -2.70 22.90
N LEU A 205 -14.38 -3.19 24.04
CA LEU A 205 -13.48 -2.40 24.89
C LEU A 205 -12.15 -2.07 24.20
N LEU A 206 -11.56 -3.01 23.47
CA LEU A 206 -10.30 -2.78 22.74
C LEU A 206 -10.49 -1.69 21.68
N SER A 207 -11.56 -1.77 20.87
CA SER A 207 -11.90 -0.75 19.87
C SER A 207 -12.10 0.63 20.51
N LEU A 208 -12.80 0.67 21.65
CA LEU A 208 -13.06 1.89 22.40
C LEU A 208 -11.75 2.49 22.95
N GLN A 209 -10.84 1.66 23.47
CA GLN A 209 -9.52 2.10 23.96
C GLN A 209 -8.63 2.63 22.85
N LEU A 210 -8.60 1.97 21.68
CA LEU A 210 -7.88 2.46 20.51
C LEU A 210 -8.41 3.81 20.04
N ALA A 211 -9.74 3.92 19.91
CA ALA A 211 -10.39 5.17 19.53
C ALA A 211 -10.14 6.27 20.57
N GLY A 212 -10.18 5.93 21.86
CA GLY A 212 -9.89 6.85 22.96
C GLY A 212 -8.44 7.36 22.95
N GLY A 213 -7.47 6.50 22.64
CA GLY A 213 -6.08 6.91 22.47
C GLY A 213 -5.86 7.79 21.24
N ALA A 214 -6.38 7.40 20.08
CA ALA A 214 -6.31 8.22 18.86
C ALA A 214 -7.00 9.58 19.04
N ALA A 215 -8.12 9.63 19.79
CA ALA A 215 -8.80 10.88 20.12
C ALA A 215 -8.05 11.71 21.16
N ALA A 216 -7.23 11.11 22.02
CA ALA A 216 -6.39 11.82 22.98
C ALA A 216 -5.19 12.51 22.31
N ASP A 217 -4.77 12.03 21.14
CA ASP A 217 -3.74 12.67 20.29
C ASP A 217 -4.29 13.87 19.49
N LEU A 218 -5.61 14.10 19.47
CA LEU A 218 -6.20 15.27 18.84
C LEU A 218 -5.93 16.54 19.68
N PRO A 219 -5.23 17.55 19.14
CA PRO A 219 -4.65 18.64 19.92
C PRO A 219 -5.65 19.69 20.44
N GLN A 220 -6.95 19.56 20.20
CA GLN A 220 -7.83 20.73 20.20
C GLN A 220 -8.63 20.98 21.49
N LEU A 221 -8.83 19.99 22.38
CA LEU A 221 -9.64 20.19 23.59
C LEU A 221 -9.18 19.35 24.81
N PRO A 222 -8.48 19.93 25.82
CA PRO A 222 -8.04 19.19 27.01
C PRO A 222 -9.20 18.66 27.85
N ALA A 223 -10.35 19.34 27.85
CA ALA A 223 -11.57 18.88 28.54
C ALA A 223 -12.18 17.64 27.88
N LEU A 224 -12.20 17.58 26.54
CA LEU A 224 -12.67 16.42 25.79
C LEU A 224 -11.74 15.22 26.05
N ARG A 225 -10.42 15.45 26.05
CA ARG A 225 -9.43 14.43 26.41
C ARG A 225 -9.67 13.86 27.81
N LEU A 226 -9.88 14.72 28.81
CA LEU A 226 -10.17 14.27 30.18
C LEU A 226 -11.52 13.53 30.28
N LEU A 227 -12.55 13.99 29.57
CA LEU A 227 -13.86 13.33 29.57
C LEU A 227 -13.80 11.95 28.91
N LEU A 228 -13.09 11.83 27.79
CA LEU A 228 -12.80 10.56 27.14
C LEU A 228 -12.02 9.66 28.10
N LEU A 229 -10.88 10.10 28.63
CA LEU A 229 -10.08 9.34 29.59
C LEU A 229 -10.89 8.88 30.81
N ALA A 230 -11.80 9.71 31.35
CA ALA A 230 -12.67 9.33 32.46
C ALA A 230 -13.65 8.20 32.12
N LEU A 231 -14.14 8.16 30.87
CA LEU A 231 -14.98 7.06 30.38
C LEU A 231 -14.21 5.73 30.30
N PHE A 232 -12.90 5.80 30.02
CA PHE A 232 -12.00 4.65 29.86
C PHE A 232 -11.25 4.25 31.14
N GLY A 233 -11.23 5.14 32.13
CA GLY A 233 -10.55 4.92 33.40
C GLY A 233 -11.24 3.85 34.24
N PRO A 234 -10.60 3.36 35.33
CA PRO A 234 -11.12 2.33 36.22
C PRO A 234 -12.37 2.77 37.01
N VAL A 235 -13.11 3.80 36.57
CA VAL A 235 -14.33 4.33 37.17
C VAL A 235 -15.37 3.23 37.35
N GLY A 236 -15.60 2.39 36.34
CA GLY A 236 -16.51 1.25 36.43
C GLY A 236 -16.09 0.26 37.52
N VAL A 237 -14.80 -0.09 37.56
CA VAL A 237 -14.21 -0.97 38.57
C VAL A 237 -14.30 -0.35 39.97
N LEU A 238 -14.03 0.96 40.12
CA LEU A 238 -14.13 1.69 41.39
C LEU A 238 -15.57 1.78 41.90
N LEU A 239 -16.55 2.02 41.02
CA LEU A 239 -17.98 1.99 41.39
C LEU A 239 -18.41 0.59 41.84
N CYS A 240 -17.95 -0.45 41.14
CA CYS A 240 -18.23 -1.84 41.48
C CYS A 240 -17.59 -2.21 42.83
N LEU A 241 -16.31 -1.90 43.01
CA LEU A 241 -15.56 -2.14 44.23
C LEU A 241 -16.15 -1.41 45.42
N GLY A 242 -16.49 -0.13 45.28
CA GLY A 242 -17.15 0.63 46.35
C GLY A 242 -18.52 0.04 46.72
N SER A 243 -19.25 -0.52 45.75
CA SER A 243 -20.50 -1.26 46.03
C SER A 243 -20.23 -2.59 46.75
N ALA A 244 -19.15 -3.30 46.39
CA ALA A 244 -18.72 -4.52 47.08
C ALA A 244 -18.27 -4.24 48.53
N LEU A 245 -17.51 -3.16 48.75
CA LEU A 245 -17.07 -2.70 50.07
C LEU A 245 -18.25 -2.27 50.95
N GLN A 246 -19.25 -1.61 50.35
CA GLN A 246 -20.53 -1.32 51.02
C GLN A 246 -21.25 -2.62 51.44
N GLY A 247 -21.24 -3.67 50.61
CA GLY A 247 -21.77 -4.97 51.02
C GLY A 247 -20.98 -5.61 52.16
N ALA A 248 -19.64 -5.55 52.07
CA ALA A 248 -18.73 -6.11 53.05
C ALA A 248 -18.83 -5.45 54.44
N SER A 249 -19.18 -4.16 54.50
CA SER A 249 -19.37 -3.40 55.74
C SER A 249 -20.75 -3.58 56.39
N GLY A 250 -21.69 -4.25 55.72
CA GLY A 250 -23.05 -4.47 56.23
C GLY A 250 -23.07 -5.29 57.52
N SER A 251 -23.59 -4.73 58.60
CA SER A 251 -23.70 -5.42 59.90
C SER A 251 -25.05 -6.11 60.10
N ARG A 252 -25.13 -7.00 61.08
CA ARG A 252 -26.39 -7.68 61.45
C ARG A 252 -27.48 -6.68 61.87
N VAL A 253 -27.09 -5.58 62.50
CA VAL A 253 -27.99 -4.48 62.92
C VAL A 253 -28.58 -3.77 61.70
N VAL A 254 -27.75 -3.45 60.71
CA VAL A 254 -28.19 -2.82 59.45
C VAL A 254 -29.17 -3.75 58.73
N TRP A 255 -28.87 -5.04 58.66
CA TRP A 255 -29.75 -6.03 58.03
C TRP A 255 -31.12 -6.12 58.71
N GLN A 256 -31.16 -6.24 60.05
CA GLN A 256 -32.42 -6.29 60.80
C GLN A 256 -33.28 -5.04 60.54
N GLN A 257 -32.66 -3.88 60.41
CA GLN A 257 -33.36 -2.65 60.10
C GLN A 257 -33.76 -2.51 58.63
N ALA A 258 -33.04 -3.16 57.71
CA ALA A 258 -33.37 -3.19 56.28
C ALA A 258 -34.41 -4.27 55.91
N ALA A 259 -34.58 -5.30 56.74
CA ALA A 259 -35.49 -6.40 56.44
C ALA A 259 -36.94 -5.91 56.24
N PRO A 260 -37.67 -6.46 55.25
CA PRO A 260 -39.06 -6.09 55.01
C PRO A 260 -39.95 -6.48 56.20
N PRO A 261 -40.95 -5.65 56.56
CA PRO A 261 -41.89 -5.96 57.64
C PRO A 261 -42.68 -7.23 57.29
N GLY A 262 -42.74 -8.19 58.22
CA GLY A 262 -43.47 -9.45 58.03
C GLY A 262 -42.69 -10.55 57.29
N ALA A 263 -41.36 -10.44 57.15
CA ALA A 263 -40.50 -11.53 56.67
C ALA A 263 -40.44 -12.70 57.68
N GLY A 264 -41.54 -13.44 57.82
CA GLY A 264 -41.61 -14.67 58.60
C GLY A 264 -41.03 -15.89 57.88
N ARG A 265 -41.00 -17.04 58.55
CA ARG A 265 -40.53 -18.34 58.01
C ARG A 265 -41.16 -18.72 56.66
N GLN A 266 -42.36 -18.22 56.34
CA GLN A 266 -43.07 -18.48 55.08
C GLN A 266 -42.46 -17.77 53.86
N ALA A 267 -41.60 -16.76 54.04
CA ALA A 267 -40.96 -16.05 52.92
C ALA A 267 -39.77 -16.81 52.32
N VAL A 268 -39.19 -17.77 53.05
CA VAL A 268 -38.00 -18.53 52.63
C VAL A 268 -38.24 -19.38 51.38
N PRO A 269 -39.28 -20.23 51.28
CA PRO A 269 -39.51 -21.04 50.07
C PRO A 269 -39.82 -20.18 48.84
N MET A 270 -40.54 -19.07 49.01
CA MET A 270 -40.84 -18.16 47.90
C MET A 270 -39.58 -17.46 47.38
N LEU A 271 -38.67 -17.04 48.27
CA LEU A 271 -37.38 -16.47 47.88
C LEU A 271 -36.48 -17.50 47.19
N ALA A 272 -36.48 -18.75 47.65
CA ALA A 272 -35.76 -19.84 46.99
C ALA A 272 -36.28 -20.08 45.56
N LEU A 273 -37.61 -20.15 45.39
CA LEU A 273 -38.24 -20.30 44.08
C LEU A 273 -37.89 -19.15 43.14
N VAL A 274 -37.98 -17.91 43.62
CA VAL A 274 -37.60 -16.72 42.84
C VAL A 274 -36.11 -16.76 42.47
N GLY A 275 -35.24 -17.18 43.40
CA GLY A 275 -33.81 -17.34 43.14
C GLY A 275 -33.52 -18.36 42.03
N VAL A 276 -34.18 -19.53 42.07
CA VAL A 276 -34.07 -20.56 41.02
C VAL A 276 -34.58 -20.03 39.68
N LEU A 277 -35.73 -19.34 39.66
CA LEU A 277 -36.28 -18.75 38.44
C LEU A 277 -35.33 -17.71 37.83
N VAL A 278 -34.79 -16.80 38.65
CA VAL A 278 -33.84 -15.78 38.21
C VAL A 278 -32.55 -16.42 37.68
N LEU A 279 -32.03 -17.45 38.35
CA LEU A 279 -30.86 -18.19 37.88
C LEU A 279 -31.14 -18.87 36.54
N GLY A 280 -32.31 -19.51 36.39
CA GLY A 280 -32.74 -20.11 35.13
C GLY A 280 -32.83 -19.09 33.99
N ILE A 281 -33.41 -17.92 34.25
CA ILE A 281 -33.46 -16.81 33.29
C ILE A 281 -32.04 -16.35 32.92
N LEU A 282 -31.14 -16.18 33.89
CA LEU A 282 -29.75 -15.79 33.63
C LEU A 282 -29.01 -16.82 32.78
N VAL A 283 -29.15 -18.11 33.08
CA VAL A 283 -28.54 -19.18 32.28
C VAL A 283 -29.08 -19.19 30.84
N GLN A 284 -30.40 -19.11 30.66
CA GLN A 284 -31.02 -19.13 29.33
C GLN A 284 -30.67 -17.88 28.51
N THR A 285 -30.74 -16.70 29.13
CA THR A 285 -30.38 -15.44 28.46
C THR A 285 -28.91 -15.39 28.09
N THR A 286 -28.00 -15.80 28.98
CA THR A 286 -26.57 -15.86 28.64
C THR A 286 -26.26 -16.88 27.57
N ALA A 287 -26.86 -18.08 27.62
CA ALA A 287 -26.68 -19.09 26.57
C ALA A 287 -27.21 -18.60 25.21
N GLY A 288 -28.39 -17.97 25.18
CA GLY A 288 -28.97 -17.40 23.97
C GLY A 288 -28.13 -16.27 23.38
N LEU A 289 -27.70 -15.31 24.21
CA LEU A 289 -26.86 -14.19 23.78
C LEU A 289 -25.46 -14.65 23.35
N ASP A 290 -24.86 -15.60 24.06
CA ASP A 290 -23.57 -16.19 23.68
C ASP A 290 -23.66 -16.95 22.37
N GLY A 291 -24.72 -17.74 22.17
CA GLY A 291 -25.00 -18.42 20.91
C GLY A 291 -25.13 -17.44 19.73
N LEU A 292 -25.83 -16.32 19.93
CA LEU A 292 -25.93 -15.25 18.92
C LEU A 292 -24.58 -14.61 18.63
N ALA A 293 -23.81 -14.29 19.67
CA ALA A 293 -22.50 -13.65 19.58
C ALA A 293 -21.43 -14.57 18.98
N ARG A 294 -21.59 -15.89 19.04
CA ARG A 294 -20.71 -16.85 18.34
C ARG A 294 -20.98 -16.89 16.84
N ARG A 295 -22.26 -16.83 16.44
CA ARG A 295 -22.68 -16.92 15.02
C ARG A 295 -22.24 -15.73 14.18
N HIS A 296 -22.06 -14.57 14.79
CA HIS A 296 -21.68 -13.34 14.12
C HIS A 296 -20.30 -12.88 14.58
N GLU A 297 -19.49 -12.36 13.67
CA GLU A 297 -18.29 -11.61 14.04
C GLU A 297 -18.70 -10.37 14.86
N SER A 298 -17.88 -9.97 15.82
CA SER A 298 -18.16 -8.75 16.57
C SER A 298 -18.16 -7.56 15.60
N PRO A 299 -19.17 -6.68 15.64
CA PRO A 299 -19.21 -5.48 14.79
C PRO A 299 -18.06 -4.51 15.11
N LEU A 300 -17.47 -4.64 16.31
CA LEU A 300 -16.34 -3.83 16.78
C LEU A 300 -15.01 -4.60 16.75
N ALA A 301 -14.98 -5.78 16.10
CA ALA A 301 -13.74 -6.53 15.93
C ALA A 301 -12.77 -5.74 15.06
N LEU A 302 -11.57 -5.52 15.59
CA LEU A 302 -10.50 -4.89 14.84
C LEU A 302 -9.93 -5.88 13.82
N LYS A 303 -9.85 -5.43 12.58
CA LYS A 303 -9.21 -6.15 11.48
C LYS A 303 -7.95 -5.41 11.07
N ARG A 304 -6.83 -6.13 11.02
CA ARG A 304 -5.59 -5.59 10.46
C ARG A 304 -5.81 -5.41 8.97
N LEU A 305 -5.60 -4.18 8.49
CA LEU A 305 -5.62 -3.90 7.07
C LEU A 305 -4.40 -4.61 6.45
N PRO A 306 -4.58 -5.38 5.36
CA PRO A 306 -3.45 -5.94 4.64
C PRO A 306 -2.56 -4.82 4.09
N GLU A 307 -1.31 -5.15 3.80
CA GLU A 307 -0.40 -4.27 3.09
C GLU A 307 -0.46 -4.56 1.58
N CYS A 308 -0.39 -3.52 0.76
CA CYS A 308 -0.52 -3.62 -0.69
C CYS A 308 0.29 -2.56 -1.42
N GLU A 309 0.39 -2.75 -2.73
CA GLU A 309 0.94 -1.80 -3.68
C GLU A 309 -0.19 -1.19 -4.50
N ARG A 310 -0.05 0.09 -4.86
CA ARG A 310 -1.00 0.81 -5.72
C ARG A 310 -0.37 1.07 -7.08
N ILE A 311 -1.02 0.61 -8.14
CA ILE A 311 -0.64 0.91 -9.53
C ILE A 311 -1.84 1.61 -10.16
N GLY A 312 -1.69 2.91 -10.43
CA GLY A 312 -2.79 3.78 -10.85
C GLY A 312 -3.94 3.78 -9.82
N ARG A 313 -5.12 3.28 -10.23
CA ARG A 313 -6.32 3.20 -9.36
C ARG A 313 -6.57 1.82 -8.74
N GLN A 314 -5.75 0.82 -9.08
CA GLN A 314 -5.95 -0.56 -8.66
C GLN A 314 -4.94 -0.96 -7.57
N LEU A 315 -5.34 -1.89 -6.71
CA LEU A 315 -4.55 -2.40 -5.60
C LEU A 315 -4.06 -3.81 -5.90
N TYR A 316 -2.81 -4.09 -5.55
CA TYR A 316 -2.13 -5.34 -5.83
C TYR A 316 -1.42 -5.88 -4.58
N SER A 317 -1.20 -7.19 -4.51
CA SER A 317 -0.39 -7.79 -3.44
C SER A 317 1.04 -7.24 -3.43
N LEU A 318 1.69 -7.25 -2.27
CA LEU A 318 3.09 -6.86 -2.14
C LEU A 318 4.00 -7.67 -3.09
N GLY A 319 5.00 -7.01 -3.66
CA GLY A 319 5.97 -7.60 -4.59
C GLY A 319 5.51 -7.63 -6.05
N THR A 320 4.36 -7.05 -6.39
CA THR A 320 3.85 -7.04 -7.78
C THR A 320 4.67 -6.12 -8.68
N LEU A 321 5.07 -4.95 -8.17
CA LEU A 321 5.96 -4.02 -8.88
C LEU A 321 7.31 -4.67 -9.20
N GLU A 322 7.89 -5.40 -8.24
CA GLU A 322 9.17 -6.07 -8.43
C GLU A 322 9.05 -7.29 -9.37
N ALA A 323 8.01 -8.10 -9.21
CA ALA A 323 7.76 -9.25 -10.08
C ALA A 323 7.57 -8.83 -11.55
N THR A 324 6.78 -7.78 -11.79
CA THR A 324 6.56 -7.26 -13.15
C THR A 324 7.82 -6.63 -13.73
N ARG A 325 8.63 -5.94 -12.91
CA ARG A 325 9.94 -5.41 -13.32
C ARG A 325 10.89 -6.53 -13.74
N GLN A 326 11.00 -7.59 -12.95
CA GLN A 326 11.87 -8.73 -13.27
C GLN A 326 11.43 -9.43 -14.57
N GLN A 327 10.13 -9.59 -14.81
CA GLN A 327 9.62 -10.14 -16.06
C GLN A 327 9.96 -9.27 -17.27
N ALA A 328 9.81 -7.93 -17.15
CA ALA A 328 10.21 -7.01 -18.20
C ALA A 328 11.71 -7.09 -18.49
N LEU A 329 12.55 -7.11 -17.45
CA LEU A 329 14.01 -7.25 -17.60
C LEU A 329 14.43 -8.59 -18.21
N GLN A 330 13.72 -9.69 -17.91
CA GLN A 330 13.96 -10.99 -18.55
C GLN A 330 13.61 -10.97 -20.03
N ALA A 331 12.49 -10.35 -20.42
CA ALA A 331 12.10 -10.20 -21.82
C ALA A 331 13.12 -9.34 -22.59
N LEU A 332 13.56 -8.22 -22.00
CA LEU A 332 14.62 -7.38 -22.56
C LEU A 332 15.97 -8.11 -22.61
N GLY A 333 16.27 -8.96 -21.63
CA GLY A 333 17.47 -9.81 -21.61
C GLY A 333 17.52 -10.79 -22.78
N ARG A 334 16.37 -11.34 -23.20
CA ARG A 334 16.28 -12.23 -24.38
C ARG A 334 16.53 -11.49 -25.70
N MET A 335 16.31 -10.19 -25.75
CA MET A 335 16.66 -9.37 -26.92
C MET A 335 18.18 -9.17 -27.09
N ARG A 336 18.98 -9.33 -26.01
CA ARG A 336 20.44 -9.15 -26.06
C ARG A 336 21.18 -10.24 -26.86
N ALA A 337 20.48 -11.26 -27.36
CA ALA A 337 21.02 -12.21 -28.34
C ALA A 337 21.50 -11.52 -29.64
N GLY A 338 21.12 -10.25 -29.88
CA GLY A 338 21.64 -9.42 -30.97
C GLY A 338 23.10 -8.97 -30.83
N GLN A 339 23.82 -9.24 -29.73
CA GLN A 339 25.24 -8.83 -29.59
C GLN A 339 26.14 -9.39 -30.71
N ALA A 340 25.92 -10.64 -31.14
CA ALA A 340 26.66 -11.21 -32.27
C ALA A 340 26.34 -10.49 -33.60
N LEU A 341 25.08 -10.05 -33.76
CA LEU A 341 24.66 -9.25 -34.92
C LEU A 341 25.25 -7.83 -34.86
N CYS A 342 25.34 -7.22 -33.68
CA CYS A 342 26.02 -5.94 -33.47
C CYS A 342 27.50 -6.01 -33.87
N GLN A 343 28.20 -7.09 -33.50
CA GLN A 343 29.60 -7.32 -33.87
C GLN A 343 29.74 -7.54 -35.38
N SER A 344 28.89 -8.39 -35.98
CA SER A 344 28.88 -8.62 -37.43
C SER A 344 28.51 -7.38 -38.27
N GLY A 345 27.82 -6.40 -37.67
CA GLY A 345 27.44 -5.15 -38.32
C GLY A 345 28.65 -4.27 -38.66
N HIS A 346 29.71 -4.32 -37.85
CA HIS A 346 30.96 -3.62 -38.16
C HIS A 346 31.69 -4.27 -39.35
N ASP A 347 31.72 -5.61 -39.38
CA ASP A 347 32.31 -6.36 -40.50
C ASP A 347 31.52 -6.11 -41.80
N MET A 348 30.19 -6.08 -41.71
CA MET A 348 29.33 -5.77 -42.85
C MET A 348 29.50 -4.32 -43.33
N GLN A 349 29.66 -3.35 -42.42
CA GLN A 349 29.95 -1.97 -42.78
C GLN A 349 31.26 -1.87 -43.60
N ALA A 350 32.31 -2.57 -43.17
CA ALA A 350 33.57 -2.59 -43.91
C ALA A 350 33.42 -3.21 -45.31
N GLN A 351 32.59 -4.26 -45.46
CA GLN A 351 32.32 -4.85 -46.77
C GLN A 351 31.50 -3.93 -47.69
N LEU A 352 30.54 -3.18 -47.13
CA LEU A 352 29.77 -2.18 -47.87
C LEU A 352 30.65 -0.99 -48.28
N ASP A 353 31.60 -0.56 -47.43
CA ASP A 353 32.59 0.46 -47.80
C ASP A 353 33.47 -0.01 -48.97
N LEU A 354 33.87 -1.28 -49.01
CA LEU A 354 34.58 -1.86 -50.17
C LEU A 354 33.68 -1.91 -51.42
N ALA A 355 32.38 -2.13 -51.27
CA ALA A 355 31.43 -2.06 -52.39
C ALA A 355 31.29 -0.64 -52.94
N LEU A 356 31.32 0.39 -52.07
CA LEU A 356 31.38 1.78 -52.49
C LEU A 356 32.66 2.11 -53.25
N GLU A 357 33.82 1.62 -52.80
CA GLU A 357 35.08 1.82 -53.54
C GLU A 357 35.04 1.15 -54.93
N ARG A 358 34.51 -0.08 -55.04
CA ARG A 358 34.30 -0.74 -56.35
C ARG A 358 33.37 0.07 -57.26
N TYR A 359 32.34 0.70 -56.70
CA TYR A 359 31.47 1.60 -57.46
C TYR A 359 32.21 2.85 -57.93
N LEU A 360 33.05 3.46 -57.08
CA LEU A 360 33.85 4.64 -57.46
C LEU A 360 34.89 4.29 -58.54
N ASP A 361 35.55 3.13 -58.44
CA ASP A 361 36.46 2.64 -59.47
C ASP A 361 35.76 2.44 -60.81
N TRP A 362 34.54 1.89 -60.80
CA TRP A 362 33.71 1.85 -61.99
C TRP A 362 33.37 3.26 -62.47
N TYR A 363 32.86 4.13 -61.60
CA TYR A 363 32.41 5.48 -61.95
C TYR A 363 33.51 6.34 -62.60
N PHE A 364 34.76 6.23 -62.15
CA PHE A 364 35.91 6.94 -62.75
C PHE A 364 36.60 6.14 -63.87
N SER A 365 36.07 4.99 -64.27
CA SER A 365 36.58 4.23 -65.41
C SER A 365 36.06 4.74 -66.75
N LEU A 366 36.86 4.52 -67.79
CA LEU A 366 36.50 4.83 -69.19
C LEU A 366 35.19 4.14 -69.61
N GLY A 367 34.95 2.91 -69.15
CA GLY A 367 33.72 2.17 -69.47
C GLY A 367 32.46 2.80 -68.87
N ALA A 368 32.55 3.42 -67.70
CA ALA A 368 31.42 4.16 -67.12
C ALA A 368 31.17 5.49 -67.82
N GLU A 369 32.22 6.16 -68.32
CA GLU A 369 32.07 7.38 -69.10
C GLU A 369 31.19 7.15 -70.34
N TRP A 370 31.47 6.09 -71.12
CA TRP A 370 30.63 5.68 -72.25
C TRP A 370 29.20 5.29 -71.83
N GLY A 371 29.06 4.61 -70.68
CA GLY A 371 27.75 4.27 -70.12
C GLY A 371 26.92 5.51 -69.73
N ARG A 372 27.56 6.54 -69.16
CA ARG A 372 26.92 7.82 -68.84
C ARG A 372 26.55 8.60 -70.11
N ILE A 373 27.42 8.61 -71.12
CA ILE A 373 27.12 9.24 -72.42
C ILE A 373 25.93 8.56 -73.09
N PHE A 374 25.87 7.22 -73.07
CA PHE A 374 24.74 6.48 -73.61
C PHE A 374 23.45 6.72 -72.81
N SER A 375 23.51 6.81 -71.48
CA SER A 375 22.34 7.12 -70.67
C SER A 375 21.85 8.57 -70.83
N LEU A 376 22.73 9.51 -71.19
CA LEU A 376 22.33 10.87 -71.57
C LEU A 376 21.45 10.90 -72.83
N LEU A 377 21.64 9.99 -73.77
CA LEU A 377 20.81 9.85 -74.98
C LEU A 377 19.43 9.26 -74.70
N THR A 378 19.30 8.50 -73.61
CA THR A 378 18.05 7.84 -73.21
C THR A 378 17.27 8.62 -72.14
N GLY A 379 17.89 9.61 -71.49
CA GLY A 379 17.22 10.60 -70.63
C GLY A 379 17.32 10.38 -69.12
N ASP A 380 17.79 9.21 -68.67
CA ASP A 380 17.63 8.76 -67.28
C ASP A 380 18.96 8.50 -66.54
N VAL A 381 19.91 9.44 -66.63
CA VAL A 381 21.27 9.28 -66.05
C VAL A 381 21.26 9.09 -64.54
N ASN A 382 20.41 9.83 -63.82
CA ASN A 382 20.33 9.69 -62.36
C ASN A 382 19.84 8.29 -61.96
N GLN A 383 18.87 7.75 -62.70
CA GLN A 383 18.36 6.40 -62.47
C GLN A 383 19.42 5.34 -62.82
N PHE A 384 20.13 5.52 -63.94
CA PHE A 384 21.24 4.63 -64.31
C PHE A 384 22.35 4.57 -63.24
N LEU A 385 22.75 5.72 -62.68
CA LEU A 385 23.73 5.78 -61.60
C LEU A 385 23.21 5.16 -60.30
N GLN A 386 21.93 5.40 -59.98
CA GLN A 386 21.27 4.79 -58.83
C GLN A 386 21.20 3.26 -58.96
N ASP A 387 20.84 2.74 -60.12
CA ASP A 387 20.75 1.30 -60.39
C ASP A 387 22.12 0.63 -60.32
N LYS A 388 23.16 1.29 -60.82
CA LYS A 388 24.54 0.81 -60.72
C LYS A 388 25.07 0.80 -59.30
N LEU A 389 24.80 1.85 -58.52
CA LEU A 389 25.15 1.89 -57.10
C LEU A 389 24.39 0.81 -56.32
N THR A 390 23.10 0.64 -56.59
CA THR A 390 22.26 -0.41 -56.00
C THR A 390 22.82 -1.80 -56.33
N ALA A 391 23.14 -2.06 -57.59
CA ALA A 391 23.73 -3.34 -58.03
C ALA A 391 25.08 -3.63 -57.36
N SER A 392 25.95 -2.62 -57.22
CA SER A 392 27.23 -2.74 -56.53
C SER A 392 27.07 -3.07 -55.04
N LEU A 393 26.08 -2.47 -54.37
CA LEU A 393 25.77 -2.73 -52.96
C LEU A 393 25.14 -4.12 -52.77
N VAL A 394 24.19 -4.52 -53.63
CA VAL A 394 23.55 -5.86 -53.57
C VAL A 394 24.56 -6.98 -53.82
N ALA A 395 25.58 -6.75 -54.66
CA ALA A 395 26.66 -7.70 -54.93
C ALA A 395 27.68 -7.84 -53.77
N THR A 396 27.40 -7.25 -52.60
CA THR A 396 28.25 -7.41 -51.41
C THR A 396 28.10 -8.82 -50.85
N PRO A 397 29.20 -9.59 -50.71
CA PRO A 397 29.15 -10.95 -50.17
C PRO A 397 28.50 -10.98 -48.78
N GLY A 398 27.62 -11.96 -48.53
CA GLY A 398 27.01 -12.15 -47.21
C GLY A 398 25.98 -11.11 -46.78
N LEU A 399 25.74 -10.04 -47.56
CA LEU A 399 24.76 -9.01 -47.23
C LEU A 399 23.35 -9.59 -47.06
N GLU A 400 22.90 -10.42 -48.00
CA GLU A 400 21.59 -11.07 -47.96
C GLU A 400 21.39 -11.95 -46.72
N ALA A 401 22.38 -12.80 -46.41
CA ALA A 401 22.35 -13.64 -45.22
C ALA A 401 22.35 -12.82 -43.92
N TRP A 402 23.11 -11.72 -43.88
CA TRP A 402 23.13 -10.81 -42.73
C TRP A 402 21.77 -10.14 -42.50
N MET A 403 21.07 -9.67 -43.56
CA MET A 403 19.73 -9.10 -43.37
C MET A 403 18.68 -10.15 -43.04
N GLN A 404 18.78 -11.38 -43.56
CA GLN A 404 17.89 -12.47 -43.14
C GLN A 404 18.06 -12.75 -41.64
N ALA A 405 19.30 -12.77 -41.14
CA ALA A 405 19.59 -12.90 -39.71
C ALA A 405 19.06 -11.71 -38.89
N LEU A 406 19.16 -10.49 -39.42
CA LEU A 406 18.62 -9.27 -38.80
C LEU A 406 17.08 -9.30 -38.74
N GLN A 407 16.42 -9.75 -39.80
CA GLN A 407 14.97 -9.90 -39.87
C GLN A 407 14.47 -10.98 -38.90
N GLN A 408 15.16 -12.13 -38.84
CA GLN A 408 14.84 -13.20 -37.91
C GLN A 408 14.99 -12.72 -36.45
N GLN A 409 16.08 -12.03 -36.13
CA GLN A 409 16.29 -11.45 -34.80
C GLN A 409 15.20 -10.43 -34.42
N ALA A 410 14.72 -9.63 -35.37
CA ALA A 410 13.65 -8.67 -35.13
C ALA A 410 12.31 -9.38 -34.82
N LEU A 411 12.00 -10.46 -35.54
CA LEU A 411 10.82 -11.30 -35.27
C LEU A 411 10.90 -11.96 -33.90
N ASP A 412 12.05 -12.55 -33.55
CA ASP A 412 12.28 -13.22 -32.27
C ASP A 412 12.23 -12.23 -31.09
N SER A 413 12.80 -11.03 -31.28
CA SER A 413 12.74 -9.94 -30.30
C SER A 413 11.31 -9.41 -30.12
N GLY A 414 10.56 -9.27 -31.21
CA GLY A 414 9.15 -8.89 -31.16
C GLY A 414 8.28 -9.92 -30.42
N ALA A 415 8.52 -11.21 -30.67
CA ALA A 415 7.84 -12.30 -29.96
C ALA A 415 8.20 -12.31 -28.47
N ALA A 416 9.47 -12.09 -28.11
CA ALA A 416 9.93 -12.02 -26.72
C ALA A 416 9.28 -10.86 -25.95
N LEU A 417 9.13 -9.69 -26.58
CA LEU A 417 8.45 -8.54 -25.97
C LEU A 417 6.96 -8.80 -25.77
N GLU A 418 6.27 -9.40 -26.74
CA GLU A 418 4.84 -9.71 -26.60
C GLU A 418 4.62 -10.77 -25.50
N GLN A 419 5.46 -11.80 -25.43
CA GLN A 419 5.44 -12.77 -24.33
C GLN A 419 5.71 -12.10 -22.98
N GLY A 420 6.66 -11.16 -22.91
CA GLY A 420 6.92 -10.37 -21.71
C GLY A 420 5.71 -9.56 -21.26
N ARG A 421 5.04 -8.88 -22.21
CA ARG A 421 3.81 -8.10 -21.98
C ARG A 421 2.69 -8.97 -21.43
N GLN A 422 2.44 -10.12 -22.07
CA GLN A 422 1.43 -11.09 -21.61
C GLN A 422 1.76 -11.65 -20.23
N GLY A 423 3.04 -11.93 -19.94
CA GLY A 423 3.49 -12.36 -18.62
C GLY A 423 3.21 -11.33 -17.54
N VAL A 424 3.50 -10.05 -17.82
CA VAL A 424 3.19 -8.92 -16.92
C VAL A 424 1.68 -8.81 -16.67
N GLU A 425 0.85 -8.86 -17.72
CA GLU A 425 -0.61 -8.81 -17.60
C GLU A 425 -1.17 -9.99 -16.77
N GLN A 426 -0.64 -11.19 -16.96
CA GLN A 426 -1.04 -12.36 -16.17
C GLN A 426 -0.65 -12.22 -14.70
N THR A 427 0.55 -11.68 -14.40
CA THR A 427 0.98 -11.39 -13.03
C THR A 427 0.06 -10.36 -12.38
N LEU A 428 -0.28 -9.28 -13.07
CA LEU A 428 -1.23 -8.28 -12.59
C LEU A 428 -2.60 -8.91 -12.31
N ALA A 429 -3.13 -9.71 -13.23
CA ALA A 429 -4.43 -10.36 -13.06
C ALA A 429 -4.44 -11.31 -11.84
N ARG A 430 -3.34 -12.04 -11.59
CA ARG A 430 -3.22 -12.93 -10.42
C ARG A 430 -3.07 -12.18 -9.11
N HIS A 431 -2.39 -11.04 -9.12
CA HIS A 431 -2.05 -10.27 -7.91
C HIS A 431 -3.05 -9.16 -7.59
N HIS A 432 -4.06 -8.96 -8.45
CA HIS A 432 -5.07 -7.93 -8.26
C HIS A 432 -5.92 -8.21 -7.00
N LEU A 433 -5.99 -7.22 -6.11
CA LEU A 433 -6.78 -7.28 -4.90
C LEU A 433 -8.11 -6.57 -5.14
N ALA A 434 -9.23 -7.29 -5.03
CA ALA A 434 -10.58 -6.73 -5.10
C ALA A 434 -10.96 -5.98 -3.81
N LEU A 435 -10.15 -5.00 -3.43
CA LEU A 435 -10.29 -4.18 -2.21
C LEU A 435 -10.66 -2.75 -2.58
N GLY A 436 -11.54 -2.12 -1.79
CA GLY A 436 -11.87 -0.71 -1.92
C GLY A 436 -10.74 0.22 -1.45
N SER A 437 -10.74 1.48 -1.90
CA SER A 437 -9.80 2.50 -1.44
C SER A 437 -9.94 2.71 0.08
N GLY A 438 -8.89 2.38 0.84
CA GLY A 438 -8.88 2.46 2.31
C GLY A 438 -9.01 1.09 3.01
N GLN A 439 -9.20 0.00 2.28
CA GLN A 439 -9.20 -1.36 2.84
C GLN A 439 -7.81 -2.00 2.89
N CYS A 440 -6.76 -1.20 2.67
CA CYS A 440 -5.38 -1.64 2.66
C CYS A 440 -4.42 -0.48 2.97
N ILE A 441 -3.28 -0.80 3.58
CA ILE A 441 -2.17 0.13 3.79
C ILE A 441 -1.26 0.09 2.55
N VAL A 442 -1.22 1.19 1.79
CA VAL A 442 -0.39 1.31 0.59
C VAL A 442 1.07 1.53 0.99
N ARG A 443 1.95 0.59 0.66
CA ARG A 443 3.40 0.66 0.94
C ARG A 443 4.20 1.29 -0.19
N ALA A 444 3.79 1.03 -1.43
CA ALA A 444 4.39 1.58 -2.62
C ALA A 444 3.31 2.00 -3.60
N GLU A 445 3.55 3.10 -4.30
CA GLU A 445 2.64 3.66 -5.29
C GLU A 445 3.39 4.00 -6.56
N ALA A 446 2.85 3.57 -7.69
CA ALA A 446 3.28 3.95 -9.02
C ALA A 446 2.09 4.49 -9.83
N PRO A 447 2.20 5.67 -10.45
CA PRO A 447 1.11 6.24 -11.26
C PRO A 447 0.82 5.40 -12.51
N THR A 448 1.87 4.88 -13.15
CA THR A 448 1.84 3.93 -14.27
C THR A 448 2.68 2.71 -13.92
N LEU A 449 2.56 1.62 -14.69
CA LEU A 449 3.36 0.43 -14.47
C LEU A 449 4.72 0.57 -15.18
N PRO A 450 5.85 0.71 -14.45
CA PRO A 450 7.15 0.96 -15.08
C PRO A 450 7.60 -0.18 -16.00
N ALA A 451 7.16 -1.41 -15.73
CA ALA A 451 7.46 -2.59 -16.54
C ALA A 451 6.85 -2.52 -17.94
N LEU A 452 5.63 -1.97 -18.09
CA LEU A 452 4.99 -1.80 -19.39
C LEU A 452 5.64 -0.65 -20.18
N ASP A 453 6.04 0.42 -19.50
CA ASP A 453 6.75 1.54 -20.12
C ASP A 453 8.09 1.07 -20.73
N LEU A 454 8.87 0.27 -19.99
CA LEU A 454 10.11 -0.33 -20.47
C LEU A 454 9.93 -1.24 -21.70
N LEU A 455 8.88 -2.08 -21.70
CA LEU A 455 8.56 -2.95 -22.84
C LEU A 455 8.03 -2.16 -24.04
N GLY A 456 7.25 -1.10 -23.79
CA GLY A 456 6.72 -0.19 -24.80
C GLY A 456 7.83 0.55 -25.54
N ASP A 457 8.78 1.12 -24.79
CA ASP A 457 9.95 1.80 -25.35
C ASP A 457 10.78 0.86 -26.24
N ALA A 458 11.02 -0.38 -25.77
CA ALA A 458 11.76 -1.38 -26.55
C ALA A 458 11.01 -1.78 -27.83
N ARG A 459 9.68 -1.92 -27.77
CA ARG A 459 8.85 -2.22 -28.94
C ARG A 459 8.89 -1.07 -29.95
N GLN A 460 8.80 0.18 -29.48
CA GLN A 460 8.86 1.36 -30.34
C GLN A 460 10.21 1.43 -31.08
N ARG A 461 11.32 1.13 -30.40
CA ARG A 461 12.65 1.05 -31.03
C ARG A 461 12.74 -0.05 -32.08
N LEU A 462 12.22 -1.26 -31.80
CA LEU A 462 12.20 -2.36 -32.77
C LEU A 462 11.29 -2.07 -33.99
N GLN A 463 10.15 -1.42 -33.79
CA GLN A 463 9.27 -1.04 -34.90
C GLN A 463 9.90 0.04 -35.79
N ALA A 464 10.63 0.98 -35.19
CA ALA A 464 11.36 2.00 -35.95
C ALA A 464 12.44 1.39 -36.87
N SER A 465 13.11 0.30 -36.48
CA SER A 465 14.10 -0.37 -37.34
C SER A 465 13.53 -1.36 -38.34
N ALA A 466 12.43 -2.03 -38.01
CA ALA A 466 11.80 -2.96 -38.95
C ALA A 466 11.37 -2.28 -40.26
N MET A 467 11.08 -0.97 -40.22
CA MET A 467 10.74 -0.17 -41.42
C MET A 467 11.95 0.17 -42.32
N ALA A 468 13.18 -0.07 -41.87
CA ALA A 468 14.41 0.23 -42.63
C ALA A 468 15.00 -0.97 -43.40
N GLY A 469 14.41 -2.17 -43.32
CA GLY A 469 15.09 -3.42 -43.72
C GLY A 469 14.24 -4.45 -44.46
N THR A 470 13.63 -4.10 -45.60
CA THR A 470 12.91 -5.07 -46.46
C THR A 470 13.81 -5.80 -47.47
N GLY A 471 15.00 -6.22 -47.04
CA GLY A 471 15.95 -7.04 -47.82
C GLY A 471 17.06 -6.26 -48.56
N ALA A 472 17.94 -6.98 -49.26
CA ALA A 472 19.19 -6.47 -49.82
C ALA A 472 18.99 -5.34 -50.81
N GLY A 473 18.04 -5.55 -51.73
CA GLY A 473 17.67 -4.57 -52.72
C GLY A 473 17.06 -3.32 -52.10
N ALA A 474 16.29 -3.45 -51.02
CA ALA A 474 15.65 -2.32 -50.37
C ALA A 474 16.65 -1.44 -49.62
N LEU A 475 17.56 -2.04 -48.83
CA LEU A 475 18.63 -1.29 -48.18
C LEU A 475 19.53 -0.61 -49.21
N ALA A 476 19.96 -1.34 -50.25
CA ALA A 476 20.78 -0.80 -51.32
C ALA A 476 20.08 0.35 -52.06
N ALA A 477 18.78 0.24 -52.33
CA ALA A 477 17.99 1.30 -52.96
C ALA A 477 17.80 2.52 -52.07
N VAL A 478 17.60 2.35 -50.75
CA VAL A 478 17.53 3.46 -49.79
C VAL A 478 18.86 4.19 -49.69
N VAL A 479 19.98 3.45 -49.58
CA VAL A 479 21.33 4.02 -49.55
C VAL A 479 21.62 4.73 -50.88
N ALA A 480 21.33 4.10 -52.01
CA ALA A 480 21.54 4.70 -53.33
C ALA A 480 20.67 5.94 -53.54
N GLY A 481 19.39 5.93 -53.13
CA GLY A 481 18.51 7.09 -53.19
C GLY A 481 18.99 8.25 -52.31
N LYS A 482 19.42 7.97 -51.07
CA LYS A 482 20.03 8.97 -50.17
C LYS A 482 21.33 9.53 -50.75
N ALA A 483 22.17 8.68 -51.33
CA ALA A 483 23.40 9.08 -52.01
C ALA A 483 23.12 10.01 -53.20
N MET A 484 22.14 9.68 -54.04
CA MET A 484 21.74 10.52 -55.18
C MET A 484 21.17 11.88 -54.73
N ALA A 485 20.69 11.99 -53.49
CA ALA A 485 20.22 13.24 -52.92
C ALA A 485 21.34 14.16 -52.39
N LYS A 486 22.58 13.66 -52.25
CA LYS A 486 23.75 14.43 -51.79
C LYS A 486 24.26 15.42 -52.84
N THR A 487 25.02 16.41 -52.38
CA THR A 487 25.45 17.56 -53.20
C THR A 487 26.43 17.17 -54.30
N SER A 488 27.38 16.25 -54.04
CA SER A 488 28.33 15.77 -55.06
C SER A 488 27.62 15.04 -56.21
N MET A 489 26.67 14.13 -55.89
CA MET A 489 25.89 13.39 -56.89
C MET A 489 24.93 14.29 -57.67
N LYS A 490 24.28 15.26 -57.00
CA LYS A 490 23.46 16.28 -57.68
C LYS A 490 24.30 17.18 -58.59
N ALA A 491 25.52 17.53 -58.19
CA ALA A 491 26.43 18.33 -59.01
C ALA A 491 26.89 17.54 -60.24
N ALA A 492 27.28 16.27 -60.07
CA ALA A 492 27.62 15.37 -61.17
C ALA A 492 26.45 15.20 -62.15
N GLY A 493 25.24 14.95 -61.65
CA GLY A 493 24.03 14.86 -62.46
C GLY A 493 23.70 16.16 -63.20
N LYS A 494 23.88 17.33 -62.57
CA LYS A 494 23.68 18.65 -63.22
C LYS A 494 24.72 18.94 -64.30
N VAL A 495 25.99 18.59 -64.08
CA VAL A 495 27.05 18.78 -65.08
C VAL A 495 26.78 17.90 -66.30
N LEU A 496 26.41 16.63 -66.07
CA LEU A 496 26.05 15.69 -67.13
C LEU A 496 24.78 16.13 -67.87
N ALA A 497 23.72 16.52 -67.15
CA ALA A 497 22.48 17.02 -67.75
C ALA A 497 22.70 18.31 -68.56
N LYS A 498 23.59 19.21 -68.12
CA LYS A 498 23.95 20.44 -68.83
C LYS A 498 24.79 20.16 -70.08
N ALA A 499 25.59 19.10 -70.09
CA ALA A 499 26.30 18.62 -71.27
C ALA A 499 25.33 18.02 -72.31
N ALA A 500 24.36 17.20 -71.88
CA ALA A 500 23.32 16.67 -72.76
C ALA A 500 22.38 17.75 -73.31
N ALA A 501 21.97 18.73 -72.49
CA ALA A 501 21.17 19.86 -72.95
C ALA A 501 21.91 20.69 -74.03
N LYS A 502 23.25 20.73 -73.99
CA LYS A 502 24.08 21.35 -75.03
C LYS A 502 24.25 20.50 -76.29
N GLN A 503 24.15 19.17 -76.18
CA GLN A 503 24.14 18.27 -77.35
C GLN A 503 22.75 18.10 -77.98
N GLY A 504 21.67 18.39 -77.24
CA GLY A 504 20.27 18.29 -77.70
C GLY A 504 19.76 19.45 -78.57
N LEU A 505 20.56 20.52 -78.78
CA LEU A 505 20.26 21.59 -79.73
C LEU A 505 21.06 21.32 -81.03
N GLY A 506 20.43 20.63 -81.98
CA GLY A 506 21.11 20.13 -83.18
C GLY A 506 21.68 21.22 -84.10
N LYS A 507 22.92 21.00 -84.60
CA LYS A 507 23.27 20.76 -86.02
C LYS A 507 24.81 20.86 -86.24
N VAL A 508 25.35 19.77 -86.79
CA VAL A 508 26.42 19.70 -87.82
C VAL A 508 27.80 20.33 -87.53
N GLY A 509 28.81 19.47 -87.42
CA GLY A 509 30.05 19.63 -88.19
C GLY A 509 31.24 20.33 -87.50
N THR A 510 32.37 19.61 -87.54
CA THR A 510 33.77 20.08 -87.44
C THR A 510 34.40 20.24 -86.06
N ALA A 511 35.67 19.83 -86.05
CA ALA A 511 36.62 19.83 -84.95
C ALA A 511 36.84 21.22 -84.34
N ALA A 512 37.38 21.19 -83.12
CA ALA A 512 37.85 22.32 -82.30
C ALA A 512 36.79 23.05 -81.45
N ALA A 513 36.52 22.48 -80.27
CA ALA A 513 36.13 23.25 -79.08
C ALA A 513 36.73 22.63 -77.81
N GLY A 514 38.01 22.30 -77.86
CA GLY A 514 38.83 22.25 -76.65
C GLY A 514 39.09 23.70 -76.21
N ALA A 515 38.95 23.98 -74.91
CA ALA A 515 39.12 25.29 -74.27
C ALA A 515 37.92 26.25 -74.34
N ALA A 516 36.80 25.91 -73.68
CA ALA A 516 35.87 26.91 -73.10
C ALA A 516 34.82 26.28 -72.16
N LEU A 517 35.24 25.55 -71.12
CA LEU A 517 34.37 25.27 -69.96
C LEU A 517 35.16 25.46 -68.66
N GLY A 518 35.84 26.61 -68.55
CA GLY A 518 36.25 27.13 -67.26
C GLY A 518 35.10 27.90 -66.64
N SER A 519 34.70 27.50 -65.43
CA SER A 519 33.87 28.28 -64.50
C SER A 519 32.38 28.44 -64.84
N VAL A 520 31.55 27.53 -64.32
CA VAL A 520 30.18 27.88 -63.92
C VAL A 520 29.85 27.18 -62.61
N LEU A 521 30.55 27.53 -61.53
CA LEU A 521 30.11 27.43 -60.12
C LEU A 521 31.18 28.14 -59.25
N PRO A 522 30.83 29.17 -58.45
CA PRO A 522 31.77 29.80 -57.54
C PRO A 522 32.00 28.90 -56.33
N GLY A 523 33.26 28.58 -56.01
CA GLY A 523 33.61 28.06 -54.69
C GLY A 523 34.67 26.95 -54.59
N ILE A 524 34.98 26.19 -55.65
CA ILE A 524 35.98 25.09 -55.55
C ILE A 524 36.95 25.04 -56.76
N GLY A 525 36.70 25.79 -57.84
CA GLY A 525 37.36 25.56 -59.14
C GLY A 525 38.57 26.42 -59.51
N THR A 526 39.09 27.32 -58.65
CA THR A 526 40.02 28.37 -59.11
C THR A 526 41.52 28.03 -59.02
N ALA A 527 41.91 26.90 -58.44
CA ALA A 527 43.32 26.47 -58.41
C ALA A 527 43.60 25.23 -59.29
N ALA A 528 42.59 24.42 -59.59
CA ALA A 528 42.74 23.18 -60.35
C ALA A 528 42.78 23.39 -61.88
N GLY A 529 42.20 24.49 -62.38
CA GLY A 529 42.17 24.80 -63.82
C GLY A 529 43.53 25.21 -64.41
N ALA A 530 44.53 25.51 -63.57
CA ALA A 530 45.84 25.97 -64.04
C ALA A 530 46.88 24.84 -64.18
N VAL A 531 46.70 23.69 -63.51
CA VAL A 531 47.70 22.61 -63.50
C VAL A 531 47.43 21.54 -64.57
N ALA A 532 46.19 21.39 -65.04
CA ALA A 532 45.86 20.49 -66.15
C ALA A 532 46.25 21.04 -67.54
N GLY A 533 46.52 22.35 -67.65
CA GLY A 533 46.81 23.01 -68.93
C GLY A 533 48.24 22.85 -69.46
N ALA A 534 49.17 22.25 -68.70
CA ALA A 534 50.61 22.32 -69.02
C ALA A 534 51.26 20.98 -69.47
N VAL A 535 50.53 19.85 -69.51
CA VAL A 535 51.13 18.54 -69.89
C VAL A 535 50.52 17.91 -71.15
N ALA A 536 49.47 18.48 -71.74
CA ALA A 536 48.81 17.91 -72.93
C ALA A 536 49.44 18.35 -74.27
N GLY A 537 50.77 18.22 -74.40
CA GLY A 537 51.49 18.40 -75.66
C GLY A 537 51.92 17.05 -76.24
N ALA A 538 51.07 16.47 -77.09
CA ALA A 538 51.24 15.24 -77.90
C ALA A 538 50.90 13.88 -77.22
N MET A 539 49.71 13.33 -77.53
CA MET A 539 49.42 11.89 -77.72
C MET A 539 48.00 11.68 -78.30
N ILE A 540 47.83 10.67 -79.15
CA ILE A 540 46.63 10.38 -79.97
C ILE A 540 45.47 9.77 -79.13
N GLY A 541 44.25 10.27 -79.34
CA GLY A 541 42.97 9.55 -79.43
C GLY A 541 42.35 8.83 -78.21
N VAL A 542 43.14 8.40 -77.22
CA VAL A 542 42.66 7.74 -75.99
C VAL A 542 43.22 8.44 -74.72
N GLY A 543 44.30 9.22 -74.87
CA GLY A 543 44.95 9.91 -73.75
C GLY A 543 44.23 11.17 -73.24
N ILE A 544 43.38 11.80 -74.06
CA ILE A 544 42.68 13.05 -73.68
C ILE A 544 41.54 12.75 -72.70
N ASP A 545 40.73 11.73 -72.99
CA ASP A 545 39.64 11.28 -72.11
C ASP A 545 40.20 10.71 -70.79
N TRP A 546 41.33 9.98 -70.86
CA TRP A 546 42.03 9.51 -69.68
C TRP A 546 42.55 10.67 -68.79
N ALA A 547 43.12 11.72 -69.37
CA ALA A 547 43.62 12.88 -68.61
C ALA A 547 42.49 13.70 -67.97
N ALA A 548 41.34 13.83 -68.67
CA ALA A 548 40.16 14.49 -68.14
C ALA A 548 39.52 13.69 -66.99
N LEU A 549 39.37 12.37 -67.15
CA LEU A 549 38.90 11.47 -66.09
C LEU A 549 39.85 11.46 -64.89
N TYR A 550 41.17 11.41 -65.12
CA TYR A 550 42.17 11.44 -64.05
C TYR A 550 42.13 12.76 -63.26
N ALA A 551 41.90 13.89 -63.94
CA ALA A 551 41.73 15.19 -63.29
C ALA A 551 40.41 15.26 -62.50
N GLU A 552 39.30 14.77 -63.05
CA GLU A 552 38.00 14.71 -62.35
C GLU A 552 38.09 13.81 -61.11
N GLU A 553 38.69 12.64 -61.24
CA GLU A 553 38.91 11.69 -60.15
C GLU A 553 39.70 12.35 -59.02
N ARG A 554 40.83 13.00 -59.34
CA ARG A 554 41.70 13.63 -58.34
C ARG A 554 41.05 14.81 -57.59
N LEU A 555 40.02 15.43 -58.17
CA LEU A 555 39.34 16.59 -57.59
C LEU A 555 38.04 16.24 -56.87
N THR A 556 37.35 15.17 -57.28
CA THR A 556 35.97 14.90 -56.84
C THR A 556 35.77 13.54 -56.16
N ARG A 557 36.70 12.59 -56.34
CA ARG A 557 36.58 11.23 -55.79
C ARG A 557 36.44 11.22 -54.27
N ASP A 558 37.24 12.01 -53.55
CA ASP A 558 37.20 12.06 -52.10
C ASP A 558 35.89 12.66 -51.56
N ALA A 559 35.38 13.70 -52.22
CA ALA A 559 34.10 14.31 -51.85
C ALA A 559 32.91 13.36 -52.11
N MET A 560 32.93 12.65 -53.23
CA MET A 560 31.88 11.67 -53.57
C MET A 560 31.95 10.44 -52.66
N ARG A 561 33.15 9.96 -52.34
CA ARG A 561 33.39 8.90 -51.35
C ARG A 561 32.80 9.25 -49.99
N GLU A 562 33.03 10.46 -49.50
CA GLU A 562 32.51 10.89 -48.21
C GLU A 562 30.98 11.01 -48.21
N ASP A 563 30.40 11.57 -49.28
CA ASP A 563 28.95 11.65 -49.44
C ASP A 563 28.30 10.25 -49.48
N LEU A 564 28.89 9.30 -50.20
CA LEU A 564 28.43 7.90 -50.27
C LEU A 564 28.53 7.20 -48.91
N ARG A 565 29.66 7.34 -48.21
CA ARG A 565 29.83 6.78 -46.85
C ARG A 565 28.82 7.38 -45.88
N SER A 566 28.58 8.70 -45.94
CA SER A 566 27.59 9.34 -45.07
C SER A 566 26.16 8.83 -45.34
N ALA A 567 25.83 8.53 -46.60
CA ALA A 567 24.52 7.97 -46.99
C ALA A 567 24.35 6.51 -46.54
N LEU A 568 25.44 5.77 -46.37
CA LEU A 568 25.48 4.40 -45.86
C LEU A 568 25.45 4.33 -44.32
N GLN A 569 26.22 5.20 -43.65
CA GLN A 569 26.36 5.18 -42.20
C GLN A 569 25.06 5.48 -41.46
N GLU A 570 24.22 6.37 -41.99
CA GLU A 570 22.98 6.78 -41.33
C GLU A 570 21.97 5.61 -41.21
N PRO A 571 21.60 4.87 -42.28
CA PRO A 571 20.79 3.65 -42.15
C PRO A 571 21.39 2.57 -41.23
N LEU A 572 22.71 2.36 -41.29
CA LEU A 572 23.38 1.36 -40.43
C LEU A 572 23.42 1.78 -38.96
N ARG A 573 23.46 3.09 -38.66
CA ARG A 573 23.39 3.60 -37.29
C ARG A 573 21.99 3.41 -36.71
N ASP A 574 20.96 3.73 -37.48
CA ASP A 574 19.57 3.57 -37.06
C ASP A 574 19.23 2.10 -36.77
N MET A 575 19.77 1.17 -37.58
CA MET A 575 19.66 -0.27 -37.32
C MET A 575 20.37 -0.70 -36.02
N ARG A 576 21.59 -0.21 -35.76
CA ARG A 576 22.35 -0.51 -34.54
C ARG A 576 21.68 0.00 -33.27
N LEU A 577 21.15 1.23 -33.31
CA LEU A 577 20.42 1.83 -32.18
C LEU A 577 19.18 1.00 -31.81
N ALA A 578 18.46 0.48 -32.80
CA ALA A 578 17.27 -0.30 -32.55
C ALA A 578 17.54 -1.73 -32.09
N LEU A 579 18.70 -2.30 -32.45
CA LEU A 579 19.19 -3.56 -31.90
C LEU A 579 19.75 -3.40 -30.47
N GLY A 580 19.85 -2.16 -29.96
CA GLY A 580 20.42 -1.88 -28.64
C GLY A 580 21.92 -2.13 -28.57
N CYS A 581 22.63 -1.93 -29.68
CA CYS A 581 24.09 -2.07 -29.76
C CYS A 581 24.84 -0.90 -29.10
N GLU A 582 24.16 0.23 -28.82
CA GLU A 582 24.68 1.45 -28.19
C GLU A 582 23.85 1.85 -26.97
#